data_AF-A0AAX6E5V9-F1
#
_entry.id   AF-A0AAX6E5V9-F1
#
_cell.length_a   1.000
_cell.length_b   1.000
_cell.length_c   1.000
_cell.angle_alpha   90.00
_cell.angle_beta   90.00
_cell.angle_gamma   90.00
#
_symmetry.space_group_name_H-M   'P 1'
#
loop_
_entity.id
_entity.type
_entity.pdbx_description
1 polymer ?
#
loop_
_entity_poly.entity_id
_entity_poly.type
_entity_poly.pdbx_seq_one_letter_code
_entity_poly.pdbx_strand_id
1 'polypeptide(L)'
;MGSGNERGSVAISLQSTPSYRWLSEGSQGCTVQVLVFQVVPWYVKVYYHTLQIFIDGKPQIISEVVEKILVSPSEDKVSPGSIEMMLRVPCRMQSAALILDFDKGFLHIDEYPPDANQGFDIPSALISFPDIYSSRSYLIEDSLDQSPLLQKFQERNPVHSYTEVLLVPLTTPDFSMPYNVITFTCTVLALYFGSLFNVVRRRVGEEERLLKTQAEKLGLVPLLLSKLSLKLKGRPQEPPESPLGSSSSALGSKMVYGVGVVAVAAVIWQYYSNSS
;
A
#
# COMPACT_ATOMS: atom_id res chain seq x y z
N MET A 1 -11.59 2.06 17.24
CA MET A 1 -12.68 3.05 17.39
C MET A 1 -12.04 4.43 17.30
N GLY A 2 -11.88 4.94 16.08
CA GLY A 2 -11.30 6.26 15.82
C GLY A 2 -12.43 7.26 15.63
N SER A 3 -12.84 7.93 16.71
CA SER A 3 -13.78 9.05 16.66
C SER A 3 -13.06 10.30 16.18
N GLY A 4 -13.48 10.90 15.07
CA GLY A 4 -13.11 12.29 14.83
C GLY A 4 -13.35 12.87 13.45
N ASN A 5 -13.42 12.05 12.39
CA ASN A 5 -13.50 12.63 11.05
C ASN A 5 -14.20 11.73 10.02
N GLU A 6 -15.29 11.09 10.42
CA GLU A 6 -16.10 10.23 9.53
C GLU A 6 -16.83 11.05 8.46
N ARG A 7 -17.28 12.26 8.81
CA ARG A 7 -18.00 13.18 7.92
C ARG A 7 -17.08 14.24 7.33
N GLY A 8 -17.32 14.60 6.08
CA GLY A 8 -16.71 15.73 5.40
C GLY A 8 -17.71 16.43 4.49
N SER A 9 -17.29 17.52 3.86
CA SER A 9 -18.07 18.25 2.86
C SER A 9 -17.19 18.65 1.68
N VAL A 10 -17.69 18.50 0.46
CA VAL A 10 -17.08 19.02 -0.76
C VAL A 10 -17.76 20.33 -1.11
N ALA A 11 -16.97 21.38 -1.32
CA ALA A 11 -17.46 22.67 -1.78
C ALA A 11 -16.82 23.04 -3.13
N ILE A 12 -17.64 23.28 -4.15
CA ILE A 12 -17.19 23.81 -5.44
C ILE A 12 -17.57 25.29 -5.50
N SER A 13 -16.58 26.17 -5.48
CA SER A 13 -16.78 27.62 -5.57
C SER A 13 -16.38 28.15 -6.94
N LEU A 14 -17.30 28.87 -7.57
CA LEU A 14 -17.09 29.64 -8.79
C LEU A 14 -16.99 31.10 -8.40
N GLN A 15 -15.87 31.75 -8.74
CA GLN A 15 -15.69 33.18 -8.54
C GLN A 15 -15.56 33.88 -9.88
N SER A 16 -16.35 34.93 -10.05
CA SER A 16 -16.33 35.74 -11.24
C SER A 16 -15.14 36.69 -11.25
N THR A 17 -14.41 36.76 -12.37
CA THR A 17 -13.25 37.65 -12.52
C THR A 17 -13.71 39.03 -13.02
N PRO A 18 -13.11 40.16 -12.62
CA PRO A 18 -13.62 41.51 -12.96
C PRO A 18 -13.61 41.88 -14.46
N SER A 19 -13.20 40.98 -15.35
CA SER A 19 -13.03 41.18 -16.80
C SER A 19 -14.35 41.19 -17.60
N TYR A 20 -15.46 40.68 -17.08
CA TYR A 20 -16.73 40.52 -17.84
C TYR A 20 -17.69 41.71 -17.75
N ARG A 21 -17.24 42.92 -17.41
CA ARG A 21 -18.12 44.11 -17.31
C ARG A 21 -18.91 44.39 -18.61
N TRP A 22 -18.47 43.86 -19.75
CA TRP A 22 -19.11 43.97 -21.07
C TRP A 22 -20.35 43.08 -21.30
N LEU A 23 -20.58 42.03 -20.49
CA LEU A 23 -21.83 41.23 -20.56
C LEU A 23 -23.00 41.89 -19.81
N SER A 24 -22.76 42.99 -19.10
CA SER A 24 -23.74 43.59 -18.17
C SER A 24 -24.59 44.73 -18.75
N GLU A 25 -24.32 45.17 -19.98
CA GLU A 25 -25.12 46.20 -20.66
C GLU A 25 -26.12 45.54 -21.63
N GLY A 26 -27.28 45.11 -21.13
CA GLY A 26 -28.35 44.78 -22.08
C GLY A 26 -29.66 44.17 -21.59
N SER A 27 -29.69 43.40 -20.49
CA SER A 27 -30.96 42.76 -20.11
C SER A 27 -31.14 42.59 -18.61
N GLN A 28 -32.32 42.94 -18.09
CA GLN A 28 -32.74 42.71 -16.70
C GLN A 28 -32.97 41.21 -16.37
N GLY A 29 -32.46 40.29 -17.19
CA GLY A 29 -32.68 38.85 -17.08
C GLY A 29 -31.58 38.00 -17.72
N CYS A 30 -30.34 38.50 -17.78
CA CYS A 30 -29.22 37.72 -18.30
C CYS A 30 -28.93 36.52 -17.37
N THR A 31 -29.11 35.30 -17.89
CA THR A 31 -28.76 34.04 -17.23
C THR A 31 -27.77 33.26 -18.08
N VAL A 32 -26.81 32.61 -17.44
CA VAL A 32 -25.83 31.73 -18.09
C VAL A 32 -26.08 30.30 -17.63
N GLN A 33 -26.04 29.36 -18.57
CA GLN A 33 -26.02 27.94 -18.24
C GLN A 33 -24.61 27.48 -17.89
N VAL A 34 -24.49 26.75 -16.80
CA VAL A 34 -23.23 26.17 -16.32
C VAL A 34 -23.45 24.69 -16.06
N LEU A 35 -22.70 23.85 -16.75
CA LEU A 35 -22.69 22.40 -16.52
C LEU A 35 -21.54 22.05 -15.60
N VAL A 36 -21.86 21.46 -14.44
CA VAL A 36 -20.88 20.99 -13.46
C VAL A 36 -20.88 19.47 -13.50
N PHE A 37 -19.71 18.89 -13.76
CA PHE A 37 -19.48 17.46 -13.74
C PHE A 37 -18.38 17.13 -12.72
N GLN A 38 -18.72 16.34 -11.70
CA GLN A 38 -17.80 15.92 -10.65
C GLN A 38 -17.79 14.40 -10.55
N VAL A 39 -16.60 13.81 -10.58
CA VAL A 39 -16.38 12.38 -10.33
C VAL A 39 -15.89 12.21 -8.90
N VAL A 40 -16.44 11.23 -8.17
CA VAL A 40 -16.12 11.01 -6.77
C VAL A 40 -15.75 9.53 -6.56
N PRO A 41 -14.57 9.22 -5.99
CA PRO A 41 -14.18 7.84 -5.74
C PRO A 41 -15.15 7.11 -4.80
N TRP A 42 -15.22 5.77 -4.89
CA TRP A 42 -16.17 4.95 -4.12
C TRP A 42 -16.00 5.06 -2.60
N TYR A 43 -14.79 5.37 -2.12
CA TYR A 43 -14.52 5.58 -0.71
C TYR A 43 -14.97 6.96 -0.20
N VAL A 44 -15.59 7.79 -1.03
CA VAL A 44 -16.21 9.07 -0.64
C VAL A 44 -17.71 8.95 -0.90
N LYS A 45 -18.47 8.65 0.16
CA LYS A 45 -19.91 8.37 0.07
C LYS A 45 -20.69 9.68 0.14
N VAL A 46 -20.97 10.26 -1.02
CA VAL A 46 -21.65 11.56 -1.13
C VAL A 46 -23.15 11.46 -0.87
N TYR A 47 -23.65 12.37 -0.05
CA TYR A 47 -25.07 12.57 0.16
C TYR A 47 -25.63 13.59 -0.83
N TYR A 48 -26.04 13.12 -2.01
CA TYR A 48 -26.59 13.99 -3.06
C TYR A 48 -27.81 14.82 -2.63
N HIS A 49 -28.55 14.37 -1.60
CA HIS A 49 -29.69 15.07 -1.05
C HIS A 49 -29.33 16.27 -0.16
N THR A 50 -28.06 16.42 0.25
CA THR A 50 -27.59 17.55 1.07
C THR A 50 -27.06 18.71 0.24
N LEU A 51 -27.30 18.71 -1.08
CA LEU A 51 -26.87 19.77 -1.98
C LEU A 51 -27.37 21.14 -1.50
N GLN A 52 -26.44 22.02 -1.15
CA GLN A 52 -26.73 23.41 -0.82
C GLN A 52 -26.08 24.30 -1.88
N ILE A 53 -26.86 25.27 -2.37
CA ILE A 53 -26.41 26.21 -3.39
C ILE A 53 -26.44 27.60 -2.80
N PHE A 54 -25.31 28.30 -2.87
CA PHE A 54 -25.19 29.69 -2.46
C PHE A 54 -24.83 30.54 -3.68
N ILE A 55 -25.53 31.64 -3.89
CA ILE A 55 -25.19 32.66 -4.88
C ILE A 55 -24.97 33.97 -4.14
N ASP A 56 -23.79 34.57 -4.31
CA ASP A 56 -23.36 35.79 -3.61
C ASP A 56 -23.57 35.72 -2.08
N GLY A 57 -23.26 34.55 -1.51
CA GLY A 57 -23.38 34.26 -0.08
C GLY A 57 -24.82 34.01 0.41
N LYS A 58 -25.83 34.05 -0.46
CA LYS A 58 -27.23 33.80 -0.10
C LYS A 58 -27.64 32.39 -0.51
N PRO A 59 -28.27 31.60 0.39
CA PRO A 59 -28.77 30.28 0.04
C PRO A 59 -29.89 30.41 -1.00
N GLN A 60 -29.86 29.54 -2.00
CA GLN A 60 -30.85 29.50 -3.08
C GLN A 60 -31.64 28.19 -3.05
N ILE A 61 -32.86 28.25 -3.57
CA ILE A 61 -33.71 27.07 -3.71
C ILE A 61 -33.19 26.26 -4.91
N ILE A 62 -32.93 24.97 -4.69
CA ILE A 62 -32.35 24.07 -5.70
C ILE A 62 -33.18 24.08 -6.99
N SER A 63 -34.51 24.04 -6.90
CA SER A 63 -35.41 24.00 -8.05
C SER A 63 -35.41 25.27 -8.91
N GLU A 64 -34.94 26.40 -8.38
CA GLU A 64 -34.85 27.66 -9.15
C GLU A 64 -33.54 27.76 -9.94
N VAL A 65 -32.48 27.12 -9.45
CA VAL A 65 -31.13 27.20 -10.02
C VAL A 65 -30.78 25.97 -10.84
N VAL A 66 -31.19 24.77 -10.42
CA VAL A 66 -30.83 23.50 -11.06
C VAL A 66 -31.93 23.11 -12.06
N GLU A 67 -31.60 23.13 -13.35
CA GLU A 67 -32.53 22.69 -14.40
C GLU A 67 -32.58 21.17 -14.51
N LYS A 68 -31.42 20.52 -14.40
CA LYS A 68 -31.29 19.07 -14.50
C LYS A 68 -30.14 18.57 -13.65
N ILE A 69 -30.35 17.43 -13.00
CA ILE A 69 -29.33 16.71 -12.26
C ILE A 69 -29.35 15.24 -12.69
N LEU A 70 -28.17 14.70 -13.00
CA LEU A 70 -27.94 13.29 -13.28
C LEU A 70 -26.92 12.79 -12.28
N VAL A 71 -27.29 11.77 -11.53
CA VAL A 71 -26.45 11.17 -10.50
C VAL A 71 -26.23 9.71 -10.85
N SER A 72 -24.95 9.31 -10.92
CA SER A 72 -24.55 7.90 -10.93
C SER A 72 -23.88 7.62 -9.59
N PRO A 73 -24.55 6.92 -8.65
CA PRO A 73 -23.97 6.64 -7.35
C PRO A 73 -22.76 5.71 -7.47
N SER A 74 -21.80 5.85 -6.57
CA SER A 74 -20.63 4.97 -6.51
C SER A 74 -21.01 3.58 -5.99
N GLU A 75 -20.32 2.56 -6.50
CA GLU A 75 -20.41 1.19 -5.98
C GLU A 75 -19.08 0.82 -5.30
N ASP A 76 -19.17 0.37 -4.05
CA ASP A 76 -18.01 0.06 -3.20
C ASP A 76 -17.03 -0.88 -3.94
N LYS A 77 -15.81 -0.40 -4.19
CA LYS A 77 -14.71 -1.09 -4.89
C LYS A 77 -14.94 -1.44 -6.37
N VAL A 78 -16.08 -1.05 -6.96
CA VAL A 78 -16.42 -1.39 -8.35
C VAL A 78 -16.34 -0.17 -9.26
N SER A 79 -17.02 0.92 -8.89
CA SER A 79 -17.12 2.10 -9.76
C SER A 79 -17.16 3.41 -8.97
N PRO A 80 -16.55 4.49 -9.51
CA PRO A 80 -16.67 5.81 -8.94
C PRO A 80 -18.08 6.36 -9.15
N GLY A 81 -18.52 7.22 -8.26
CA GLY A 81 -19.75 7.99 -8.43
C GLY A 81 -19.51 9.20 -9.33
N SER A 82 -20.56 9.70 -9.94
CA SER A 82 -20.52 10.96 -10.68
C SER A 82 -21.81 11.75 -10.45
N ILE A 83 -21.66 13.06 -10.47
CA ILE A 83 -22.78 14.00 -10.48
C ILE A 83 -22.58 14.98 -11.63
N GLU A 84 -23.62 15.11 -12.44
CA GLU A 84 -23.71 16.08 -13.51
C GLU A 84 -24.92 16.98 -13.22
N MET A 85 -24.70 18.29 -13.15
CA MET A 85 -25.76 19.25 -12.86
C MET A 85 -25.70 20.44 -13.81
N MET A 86 -26.86 20.80 -14.36
CA MET A 86 -27.06 21.96 -15.21
C MET A 86 -27.65 23.08 -14.37
N LEU A 87 -26.86 24.12 -14.16
CA LEU A 87 -27.18 25.27 -13.34
C LEU A 87 -27.52 26.47 -14.22
N ARG A 88 -28.57 27.20 -13.88
CA ARG A 88 -28.92 28.47 -14.48
C ARG A 88 -28.61 29.59 -13.48
N VAL A 89 -27.50 30.28 -13.72
CA VAL A 89 -27.01 31.33 -12.81
C VAL A 89 -27.13 32.72 -13.43
N PRO A 90 -27.34 33.78 -12.64
CA PRO A 90 -27.44 35.14 -13.18
C PRO A 90 -26.08 35.66 -13.62
N CYS A 91 -26.00 36.35 -14.77
CA CYS A 91 -24.75 36.91 -15.30
C CYS A 91 -24.07 37.93 -14.36
N ARG A 92 -24.83 38.51 -13.43
CA ARG A 92 -24.35 39.50 -12.44
C ARG A 92 -23.75 38.86 -11.18
N MET A 93 -23.79 37.53 -11.05
CA MET A 93 -23.22 36.87 -9.88
C MET A 93 -21.72 37.16 -9.78
N GLN A 94 -21.24 37.34 -8.55
CA GLN A 94 -19.81 37.44 -8.24
C GLN A 94 -19.26 36.12 -7.74
N SER A 95 -20.07 35.35 -7.02
CA SER A 95 -19.69 34.05 -6.50
C SER A 95 -20.87 33.08 -6.49
N ALA A 96 -20.60 31.82 -6.78
CA ALA A 96 -21.53 30.72 -6.56
C ALA A 96 -20.79 29.58 -5.84
N ALA A 97 -21.41 28.96 -4.85
CA ALA A 97 -20.85 27.83 -4.13
C ALA A 97 -21.85 26.68 -4.07
N LEU A 98 -21.38 25.47 -4.36
CA LEU A 98 -22.13 24.23 -4.31
C LEU A 98 -21.52 23.37 -3.22
N ILE A 99 -22.31 22.99 -2.22
CA ILE A 99 -21.82 22.24 -1.05
C ILE A 99 -22.58 20.91 -0.97
N LEU A 100 -21.83 19.83 -0.81
CA LEU A 100 -22.33 18.47 -0.65
C LEU A 100 -21.62 17.82 0.54
N ASP A 101 -22.37 17.12 1.37
CA ASP A 101 -21.79 16.37 2.49
C ASP A 101 -21.46 14.95 2.05
N PHE A 102 -20.45 14.36 2.67
CA PHE A 102 -20.06 12.98 2.41
C PHE A 102 -19.53 12.29 3.65
N ASP A 103 -19.61 10.97 3.66
CA ASP A 103 -18.93 10.13 4.65
C ASP A 103 -17.73 9.44 4.02
N LYS A 104 -16.70 9.26 4.82
CA LYS A 104 -15.47 8.56 4.42
C LYS A 104 -15.67 7.05 4.54
N GLY A 105 -15.37 6.34 3.47
CA GLY A 105 -15.35 4.89 3.43
C GLY A 105 -14.19 4.31 4.22
N PHE A 106 -14.37 3.09 4.71
CA PHE A 106 -13.30 2.29 5.30
C PHE A 106 -12.57 1.53 4.20
N LEU A 107 -11.27 1.78 4.07
CA LEU A 107 -10.42 1.03 3.15
C LEU A 107 -9.72 -0.11 3.88
N HIS A 108 -9.41 -1.16 3.13
CA HIS A 108 -8.52 -2.20 3.58
C HIS A 108 -7.08 -1.75 3.51
N ILE A 109 -6.20 -2.39 4.29
CA ILE A 109 -4.79 -2.04 4.38
C ILE A 109 -4.07 -2.09 3.01
N ASP A 110 -4.48 -3.00 2.12
CA ASP A 110 -3.92 -3.17 0.78
C ASP A 110 -4.37 -2.09 -0.21
N GLU A 111 -5.40 -1.31 0.13
CA GLU A 111 -5.97 -0.25 -0.72
C GLU A 111 -5.34 1.12 -0.45
N TYR A 112 -4.57 1.25 0.63
CA TYR A 112 -3.86 2.49 0.94
C TYR A 112 -2.64 2.68 0.04
N PRO A 113 -2.34 3.94 -0.37
CA PRO A 113 -1.04 4.25 -0.94
C PRO A 113 0.08 3.96 0.07
N PRO A 114 1.35 3.85 -0.39
CA PRO A 114 2.48 3.58 0.49
C PRO A 114 2.64 4.60 1.62
N ASP A 115 2.17 5.83 1.43
CA ASP A 115 2.01 6.84 2.48
C ASP A 115 0.52 7.13 2.74
N ALA A 116 -0.04 6.47 3.75
CA ALA A 116 -1.44 6.68 4.13
C ALA A 116 -1.70 8.07 4.75
N ASN A 117 -0.66 8.75 5.27
CA ASN A 117 -0.82 10.04 5.94
C ASN A 117 -1.04 11.19 4.95
N GLN A 118 -0.70 11.00 3.67
CA GLN A 118 -0.93 11.98 2.63
C GLN A 118 -2.43 12.24 2.41
N GLY A 119 -3.28 11.22 2.54
CA GLY A 119 -4.70 11.29 2.16
C GLY A 119 -4.96 10.87 0.72
N PHE A 120 -6.18 11.07 0.25
CA PHE A 120 -6.66 10.62 -1.05
C PHE A 120 -7.18 11.79 -1.88
N ASP A 121 -6.82 11.80 -3.16
CA ASP A 121 -7.19 12.86 -4.09
C ASP A 121 -8.57 12.58 -4.72
N ILE A 122 -9.48 13.55 -4.57
CA ILE A 122 -10.72 13.64 -5.35
C ILE A 122 -10.39 14.41 -6.64
N PRO A 123 -10.68 13.85 -7.82
CA PRO A 123 -10.37 14.49 -9.09
C PRO A 123 -11.10 15.83 -9.25
N SER A 124 -10.51 16.74 -10.00
CA SER A 124 -11.09 18.03 -10.34
C SER A 124 -12.48 17.93 -10.96
N ALA A 125 -13.38 18.84 -10.58
CA ALA A 125 -14.64 19.05 -11.27
C ALA A 125 -14.40 19.71 -12.63
N LEU A 126 -15.19 19.30 -13.63
CA LEU A 126 -15.29 19.96 -14.92
C LEU A 126 -16.46 20.94 -14.91
N ILE A 127 -16.17 22.20 -15.19
CA ILE A 127 -17.14 23.27 -15.33
C ILE A 127 -17.19 23.65 -16.82
N SER A 128 -18.35 23.51 -17.44
CA SER A 128 -18.54 23.79 -18.87
C SER A 128 -19.59 24.87 -19.07
N PHE A 129 -19.33 25.80 -19.98
CA PHE A 129 -20.25 26.87 -20.35
C PHE A 129 -20.76 26.60 -21.77
N PRO A 130 -21.88 25.87 -21.94
CA PRO A 130 -22.36 25.46 -23.27
C PRO A 130 -22.73 26.65 -24.18
N ASP A 131 -23.19 27.75 -23.59
CA ASP A 131 -23.61 28.95 -24.33
C ASP A 131 -22.43 29.88 -24.70
N ILE A 132 -21.24 29.63 -24.13
CA ILE A 132 -20.06 30.46 -24.32
C ILE A 132 -19.04 29.67 -25.14
N TYR A 133 -18.75 30.17 -26.34
CA TYR A 133 -17.81 29.55 -27.25
C TYR A 133 -16.52 30.35 -27.33
N SER A 134 -15.39 29.65 -27.28
CA SER A 134 -14.08 30.24 -27.57
C SER A 134 -13.70 29.91 -29.00
N SER A 135 -13.63 30.91 -29.88
CA SER A 135 -13.02 30.78 -31.20
C SER A 135 -11.66 31.45 -31.22
N ARG A 136 -10.59 30.70 -31.52
CA ARG A 136 -9.27 31.30 -31.79
C ARG A 136 -9.15 31.61 -33.27
N SER A 137 -9.21 32.90 -33.61
CA SER A 137 -8.84 33.37 -34.94
C SER A 137 -7.32 33.54 -34.99
N TYR A 138 -6.63 32.68 -35.74
CA TYR A 138 -5.24 32.89 -36.09
C TYR A 138 -5.18 33.78 -37.34
N LEU A 139 -4.34 34.82 -37.33
CA LEU A 139 -4.02 35.58 -38.54
C LEU A 139 -3.16 34.67 -39.41
N ILE A 140 -3.77 33.96 -40.35
CA ILE A 140 -3.06 33.13 -41.32
C ILE A 140 -3.06 33.93 -42.63
N GLU A 141 -1.89 34.42 -43.03
CA GLU A 141 -1.66 34.86 -44.41
C GLU A 141 -1.85 33.66 -45.33
N ASP A 142 -2.69 33.84 -46.35
CA ASP A 142 -3.12 32.87 -47.35
C ASP A 142 -2.00 31.91 -47.77
N SER A 143 -1.96 30.73 -47.14
CA SER A 143 -1.13 29.62 -47.57
C SER A 143 -1.95 28.33 -47.53
N LEU A 144 -1.96 27.68 -48.69
CA LEU A 144 -2.96 26.76 -49.23
C LEU A 144 -3.09 25.38 -48.53
N ASP A 145 -2.61 25.21 -47.30
CA ASP A 145 -2.66 23.91 -46.60
C ASP A 145 -3.07 24.07 -45.14
N GLN A 146 -4.37 24.28 -44.92
CA GLN A 146 -4.94 24.26 -43.58
C GLN A 146 -4.97 22.81 -43.07
N SER A 147 -4.06 22.46 -42.17
CA SER A 147 -4.05 21.12 -41.57
C SER A 147 -5.40 20.85 -40.86
N PRO A 148 -5.93 19.61 -40.92
CA PRO A 148 -7.23 19.26 -40.31
C PRO A 148 -7.25 19.50 -38.79
N LEU A 149 -6.07 19.45 -38.16
CA LEU A 149 -5.87 19.76 -36.74
C LEU A 149 -6.07 21.26 -36.45
N LEU A 150 -5.63 22.15 -37.35
CA LEU A 150 -5.83 23.60 -37.20
C LEU A 150 -7.31 23.98 -37.40
N GLN A 151 -8.00 23.32 -38.33
CA GLN A 151 -9.44 23.46 -38.49
C GLN A 151 -10.19 23.06 -37.21
N LYS A 152 -9.79 21.95 -36.56
CA LYS A 152 -10.35 21.53 -35.25
C LYS A 152 -10.15 22.55 -34.13
N PHE A 153 -9.04 23.30 -34.13
CA PHE A 153 -8.82 24.39 -33.17
C PHE A 153 -9.65 25.65 -33.45
N GLN A 154 -10.09 25.85 -34.70
CA GLN A 154 -10.98 26.95 -35.08
C GLN A 154 -12.47 26.63 -34.84
N GLU A 155 -12.83 25.36 -34.65
CA GLU A 155 -14.20 24.97 -34.32
C GLU A 155 -14.67 25.65 -33.02
N ARG A 156 -15.97 26.00 -32.98
CA ARG A 156 -16.62 26.54 -31.78
C ARG A 156 -16.66 25.46 -30.71
N ASN A 157 -15.69 25.50 -29.80
CA ASN A 157 -15.68 24.66 -28.62
C ASN A 157 -16.27 25.43 -27.43
N PRO A 158 -17.15 24.79 -26.62
CA PRO A 158 -17.62 25.39 -25.38
C PRO A 158 -16.44 25.63 -24.43
N VAL A 159 -16.53 26.67 -23.62
CA VAL A 159 -15.48 26.97 -22.64
C VAL A 159 -15.54 25.95 -21.50
N HIS A 160 -14.41 25.32 -21.21
CA HIS A 160 -14.23 24.40 -20.11
C HIS A 160 -13.26 24.99 -19.07
N SER A 161 -13.51 24.72 -17.80
CA SER A 161 -12.65 25.09 -16.67
C SER A 161 -12.60 23.92 -15.70
N TYR A 162 -11.46 23.72 -15.06
CA TYR A 162 -11.25 22.63 -14.10
C TYR A 162 -11.02 23.22 -12.72
N THR A 163 -11.60 22.60 -11.69
CA THR A 163 -11.31 22.97 -10.31
C THR A 163 -9.96 22.40 -9.87
N GLU A 164 -9.50 22.81 -8.69
CA GLU A 164 -8.40 22.11 -8.03
C GLU A 164 -8.81 20.69 -7.60
N VAL A 165 -7.79 19.85 -7.41
CA VAL A 165 -7.94 18.50 -6.85
C VAL A 165 -8.10 18.64 -5.33
N LEU A 166 -9.10 17.95 -4.78
CA LEU A 166 -9.40 18.03 -3.35
C LEU A 166 -8.79 16.85 -2.61
N LEU A 167 -7.92 17.11 -1.64
CA LEU A 167 -7.28 16.09 -0.83
C LEU A 167 -8.13 15.77 0.42
N VAL A 168 -8.51 14.51 0.58
CA VAL A 168 -9.32 14.00 1.68
C VAL A 168 -8.48 13.12 2.60
N PRO A 169 -8.24 13.54 3.86
CA PRO A 169 -7.57 12.69 4.83
C PRO A 169 -8.54 11.60 5.30
N LEU A 170 -8.27 10.35 4.92
CA LEU A 170 -8.97 9.17 5.43
C LEU A 170 -8.34 8.72 6.75
N THR A 171 -9.08 7.94 7.54
CA THR A 171 -8.54 7.36 8.78
C THR A 171 -7.43 6.39 8.41
N THR A 172 -6.21 6.65 8.85
CA THR A 172 -5.07 5.78 8.56
C THR A 172 -5.17 4.49 9.38
N PRO A 173 -4.99 3.30 8.76
CA PRO A 173 -5.00 2.05 9.49
C PRO A 173 -3.70 1.91 10.27
N ASP A 174 -3.73 1.13 11.35
CA ASP A 174 -2.52 0.84 12.14
C ASP A 174 -1.64 -0.18 11.40
N PHE A 175 -0.65 0.32 10.65
CA PHE A 175 0.34 -0.53 9.96
C PHE A 175 1.30 -1.25 10.93
N SER A 176 1.35 -0.88 12.21
CA SER A 176 2.27 -1.47 13.17
C SER A 176 1.86 -2.89 13.60
N MET A 177 0.55 -3.18 13.63
CA MET A 177 0.05 -4.51 13.98
C MET A 177 0.56 -5.61 13.05
N PRO A 178 0.36 -5.54 11.71
CA PRO A 178 0.88 -6.55 10.80
C PRO A 178 2.42 -6.59 10.81
N TYR A 179 3.09 -5.44 10.95
CA TYR A 179 4.55 -5.39 11.05
C TYR A 179 5.09 -6.22 12.24
N ASN A 180 4.46 -6.09 13.40
CA ASN A 180 4.83 -6.84 14.60
C ASN A 180 4.62 -8.35 14.41
N VAL A 181 3.52 -8.74 13.76
CA VAL A 181 3.23 -10.16 13.45
C VAL A 181 4.23 -10.74 12.47
N ILE A 182 4.58 -10.00 11.41
CA ILE A 182 5.60 -10.43 10.43
C ILE A 182 6.96 -10.59 11.10
N THR A 183 7.34 -9.67 11.99
CA THR A 183 8.60 -9.75 12.72
C THR A 183 8.62 -10.98 13.63
N PHE A 184 7.54 -11.22 14.38
CA PHE A 184 7.43 -12.40 15.22
C PHE A 184 7.53 -13.71 14.42
N THR A 185 6.75 -13.85 13.35
CA THR A 185 6.78 -15.05 12.50
C THR A 185 8.14 -15.26 11.83
N CYS A 186 8.79 -14.20 11.35
CA CYS A 186 10.14 -14.26 10.80
C CYS A 186 11.15 -14.76 11.84
N THR A 187 11.09 -14.28 13.09
CA THR A 187 11.98 -14.77 14.16
C THR A 187 11.75 -16.25 14.47
N VAL A 188 10.50 -16.71 14.52
CA VAL A 188 10.17 -18.11 14.73
C VAL A 188 10.70 -18.98 13.60
N LEU A 189 10.52 -18.57 12.34
CA LEU A 189 11.04 -19.29 11.17
C LEU A 189 12.58 -19.34 11.17
N ALA A 190 13.24 -18.22 11.50
CA ALA A 190 14.69 -18.16 11.59
C ALA A 190 15.25 -19.11 12.65
N LEU A 191 14.62 -19.17 13.83
CA LEU A 191 15.01 -20.10 14.90
C LEU A 191 14.73 -21.56 14.50
N TYR A 192 13.60 -21.84 13.85
CA TYR A 192 13.26 -23.18 13.37
C TYR A 192 14.28 -23.69 12.36
N PHE A 193 14.52 -22.95 11.27
CA PHE A 193 15.48 -23.35 10.24
C PHE A 193 16.92 -23.31 10.74
N GLY A 194 17.27 -22.34 11.59
CA GLY A 194 18.60 -22.28 12.22
C GLY A 194 18.88 -23.50 13.09
N SER A 195 17.88 -23.93 13.89
CA SER A 195 17.97 -25.15 14.70
C SER A 195 18.07 -26.40 13.82
N LEU A 196 17.21 -26.53 12.81
CA LEU A 196 17.21 -27.66 11.88
C LEU A 196 18.56 -27.78 11.16
N PHE A 197 19.06 -26.67 10.61
CA PHE A 197 20.34 -26.64 9.90
C PHE A 197 21.52 -26.99 10.82
N ASN A 198 21.48 -26.54 12.09
CA ASN A 198 22.51 -26.90 13.07
C ASN A 198 22.49 -28.41 13.38
N VAL A 199 21.31 -29.04 13.48
CA VAL A 199 21.21 -30.50 13.69
C VAL A 199 21.75 -31.27 12.49
N VAL A 200 21.33 -30.91 11.27
CA VAL A 200 21.79 -31.57 10.04
C VAL A 200 23.30 -31.42 9.87
N ARG A 201 23.84 -30.21 10.07
CA ARG A 201 25.28 -29.95 9.95
C ARG A 201 26.10 -30.70 11.00
N ARG A 202 25.58 -30.84 12.23
CA ARG A 202 26.23 -31.66 13.27
C ARG A 202 26.31 -33.14 12.87
N ARG A 203 25.23 -33.69 12.31
CA ARG A 203 25.23 -35.08 11.81
C ARG A 203 26.27 -35.31 10.72
N VAL A 204 26.30 -34.44 9.71
CA VAL A 204 27.29 -34.53 8.62
C VAL A 204 28.72 -34.38 9.16
N GLY A 205 28.95 -33.43 10.08
CA GLY A 205 30.27 -33.27 10.70
C GLY A 205 30.70 -34.44 11.59
N GLU A 206 29.76 -35.14 12.23
CA GLU A 206 30.04 -36.39 12.96
C GLU A 206 30.43 -37.53 12.01
N GLU A 207 29.70 -37.69 10.90
CA GLU A 207 30.01 -38.71 9.88
C GLU A 207 31.38 -38.47 9.23
N GLU A 208 31.71 -37.24 8.86
CA GLU A 208 33.04 -36.90 8.33
C GLU A 208 34.17 -37.21 9.32
N ARG A 209 33.94 -36.98 10.62
CA ARG A 209 34.92 -37.31 11.67
C ARG A 209 35.09 -38.81 11.84
N LEU A 210 33.99 -39.57 11.83
CA LEU A 210 34.05 -41.03 11.92
C LEU A 210 34.77 -41.65 10.72
N LEU A 211 34.52 -41.13 9.50
CA LEU A 211 35.23 -41.57 8.30
C LEU A 211 36.74 -41.26 8.38
N LYS A 212 37.13 -40.08 8.87
CA LYS A 212 38.55 -39.74 9.10
C LYS A 212 39.18 -40.67 10.14
N THR A 213 38.53 -40.90 11.28
CA THR A 213 39.05 -41.81 12.31
C THR A 213 39.11 -43.26 11.82
N GLN A 214 38.18 -43.70 10.98
CA GLN A 214 38.23 -45.03 10.35
C GLN A 214 39.39 -45.12 9.35
N ALA A 215 39.63 -44.09 8.54
CA ALA A 215 40.76 -44.03 7.62
C ALA A 215 42.11 -44.02 8.37
N GLU A 216 42.22 -43.26 9.47
CA GLU A 216 43.40 -43.26 10.35
C GLU A 216 43.62 -44.62 11.03
N LYS A 217 42.55 -45.28 11.51
CA LYS A 217 42.61 -46.64 12.06
C LYS A 217 43.05 -47.66 11.02
N LEU A 218 42.54 -47.58 9.78
CA LEU A 218 42.97 -48.46 8.70
C LEU A 218 44.45 -48.26 8.32
N GLY A 219 45.00 -47.04 8.46
CA GLY A 219 46.42 -46.75 8.27
C GLY A 219 47.33 -47.20 9.43
N LEU A 220 46.80 -47.30 10.65
CA LEU A 220 47.53 -47.79 11.83
C LEU A 220 47.67 -49.32 11.86
N VAL A 221 46.72 -50.06 11.28
CA VAL A 221 46.75 -51.54 11.22
C VAL A 221 47.96 -52.10 10.44
N PRO A 222 48.32 -51.62 9.23
CA PRO A 222 49.53 -52.09 8.54
C PRO A 222 50.82 -51.68 9.26
N LEU A 223 50.81 -50.58 10.02
CA LEU A 223 51.95 -50.11 10.81
C LEU A 223 52.15 -50.92 12.10
N LEU A 224 51.06 -51.42 12.70
CA LEU A 224 51.11 -52.37 13.81
C LEU A 224 51.48 -53.79 13.36
N LEU A 225 50.98 -54.23 12.20
CA LEU A 225 51.38 -55.50 11.58
C LEU A 225 52.87 -55.50 11.20
N SER A 226 53.41 -54.38 10.71
CA SER A 226 54.85 -54.26 10.44
C SER A 226 55.69 -54.26 11.72
N LYS A 227 55.19 -53.70 12.83
CA LYS A 227 55.86 -53.79 14.14
C LYS A 227 55.77 -55.18 14.78
N LEU A 228 54.68 -55.91 14.57
CA LEU A 228 54.53 -57.30 15.03
C LEU A 228 55.37 -58.27 14.20
N SER A 229 55.47 -58.08 12.89
CA SER A 229 56.36 -58.88 12.03
C SER A 229 57.84 -58.61 12.33
N LEU A 230 58.19 -57.38 12.74
CA LEU A 230 59.51 -57.04 13.27
C LEU A 230 59.77 -57.62 14.67
N LYS A 231 58.74 -57.90 15.48
CA LYS A 231 58.89 -58.59 16.78
C LYS A 231 58.97 -60.11 16.67
N LEU A 232 58.34 -60.74 15.67
CA LEU A 232 58.52 -62.18 15.41
C LEU A 232 59.87 -62.50 14.74
N LYS A 233 60.49 -61.52 14.08
CA LYS A 233 61.85 -61.62 13.54
C LYS A 233 62.84 -61.05 14.56
N GLY A 234 63.01 -61.76 15.67
CA GLY A 234 63.58 -61.23 16.92
C GLY A 234 64.92 -60.48 16.83
N ARG A 235 64.97 -59.32 17.51
CA ARG A 235 66.04 -58.84 18.43
C ARG A 235 65.69 -57.44 19.03
N PRO A 236 66.40 -56.96 20.08
CA PRO A 236 65.84 -56.14 21.18
C PRO A 236 65.77 -54.62 20.95
N GLN A 237 65.06 -53.97 21.88
CA GLN A 237 64.64 -52.56 21.95
C GLN A 237 65.65 -51.66 22.71
N GLU A 238 65.73 -50.37 22.33
CA GLU A 238 66.03 -49.23 23.23
C GLU A 238 65.38 -47.92 22.72
N PRO A 239 65.02 -46.93 23.58
CA PRO A 239 64.06 -45.84 23.30
C PRO A 239 64.72 -44.49 22.95
N PRO A 240 63.96 -43.44 22.52
CA PRO A 240 63.77 -42.31 23.45
C PRO A 240 62.42 -41.53 23.36
N GLU A 241 62.03 -41.05 24.54
CA GLU A 241 61.49 -39.74 25.01
C GLU A 241 60.51 -38.83 24.22
N SER A 242 59.61 -38.26 25.04
CA SER A 242 58.44 -37.37 24.87
C SER A 242 58.76 -35.89 24.54
N PRO A 243 57.76 -35.05 24.13
CA PRO A 243 56.98 -34.22 25.08
C PRO A 243 55.47 -34.08 24.70
N LEU A 244 54.48 -34.07 25.60
CA LEU A 244 54.05 -33.10 26.63
C LEU A 244 52.87 -32.22 26.18
N GLY A 245 51.79 -32.23 26.97
CA GLY A 245 50.71 -31.22 27.06
C GLY A 245 49.44 -31.54 26.26
N SER A 246 48.21 -31.35 26.73
CA SER A 246 47.63 -30.97 28.02
C SER A 246 46.10 -30.99 27.86
N SER A 247 45.41 -31.60 28.83
CA SER A 247 44.07 -31.27 29.36
C SER A 247 42.95 -30.74 28.44
N SER A 248 41.82 -31.45 28.38
CA SER A 248 40.54 -30.97 28.95
C SER A 248 39.40 -31.97 28.74
N SER A 249 38.79 -32.44 29.84
CA SER A 249 37.52 -33.17 29.80
C SER A 249 36.67 -32.84 31.02
N ALA A 250 36.00 -31.69 30.98
CA ALA A 250 34.98 -31.32 31.95
C ALA A 250 33.81 -30.58 31.25
N LEU A 251 33.25 -31.18 30.21
CA LEU A 251 32.02 -30.66 29.57
C LEU A 251 31.08 -31.78 29.09
N GLY A 252 31.17 -32.97 29.69
CA GLY A 252 30.32 -34.12 29.34
C GLY A 252 29.08 -34.26 30.23
N SER A 253 29.11 -33.81 31.49
CA SER A 253 28.05 -34.19 32.45
C SER A 253 26.78 -33.34 32.35
N LYS A 254 26.87 -32.07 31.93
CA LYS A 254 25.68 -31.18 31.84
C LYS A 254 24.76 -31.54 30.68
N MET A 255 25.28 -32.12 29.60
CA MET A 255 24.48 -32.51 28.43
C MET A 255 23.69 -33.80 28.65
N VAL A 256 24.26 -34.75 29.41
CA VAL A 256 23.59 -36.03 29.71
C VAL A 256 22.39 -35.83 30.65
N TYR A 257 22.50 -34.88 31.59
CA TYR A 257 21.39 -34.57 32.51
C TYR A 257 20.18 -33.96 31.78
N GLY A 258 20.42 -33.06 30.80
CA GLY A 258 19.35 -32.46 30.01
C GLY A 258 18.57 -33.48 29.17
N VAL A 259 19.27 -34.44 28.56
CA VAL A 259 18.63 -35.50 27.74
C VAL A 259 17.79 -36.45 28.59
N GLY A 260 18.23 -36.77 29.82
CA GLY A 260 17.47 -37.60 30.74
C GLY A 260 16.14 -36.98 31.16
N VAL A 261 16.13 -35.68 31.47
CA VAL A 261 14.91 -34.98 31.91
C VAL A 261 13.86 -34.90 30.79
N VAL A 262 14.29 -34.66 29.55
CA VAL A 262 13.38 -34.59 28.39
C VAL A 262 12.80 -35.97 28.07
N ALA A 263 13.57 -37.04 28.20
CA ALA A 263 13.09 -38.41 27.98
C ALA A 263 12.02 -38.81 29.02
N VAL A 264 12.21 -38.46 30.29
CA VAL A 264 11.22 -38.75 31.36
C VAL A 264 9.93 -37.96 31.15
N ALA A 265 10.03 -36.68 30.76
CA ALA A 265 8.85 -35.87 30.45
C ALA A 265 8.04 -36.43 29.26
N ALA A 266 8.72 -36.93 28.23
CA ALA A 266 8.06 -37.56 27.07
C ALA A 266 7.33 -38.86 27.45
N VAL A 267 7.91 -39.69 28.31
CA VAL A 267 7.28 -40.94 28.77
C VAL A 267 6.06 -40.65 29.66
N ILE A 268 6.13 -39.65 30.54
CA ILE A 268 5.00 -39.23 31.38
C ILE A 268 3.86 -38.68 30.51
N TRP A 269 4.19 -37.87 29.50
CA TRP A 269 3.20 -37.34 28.56
C TRP A 269 2.51 -38.45 27.76
N GLN A 270 3.28 -39.42 27.28
CA GLN A 270 2.76 -40.55 26.53
C GLN A 270 1.88 -41.47 27.39
N TYR A 271 2.20 -41.62 28.68
CA TYR A 271 1.36 -42.36 29.62
C TYR A 271 0.02 -41.67 29.88
N TYR A 272 0.02 -40.34 30.08
CA TYR A 272 -1.20 -39.55 30.29
C TYR A 272 -2.08 -39.45 29.03
N SER A 273 -1.46 -39.38 27.86
CA SER A 273 -2.18 -39.36 26.57
C SER A 273 -2.91 -40.67 26.26
N ASN A 274 -2.52 -41.79 26.90
CA ASN A 274 -3.03 -43.12 26.60
C ASN A 274 -3.99 -43.65 27.69
N SER A 275 -4.20 -42.87 28.77
CA SER A 275 -5.08 -43.21 29.89
C SER A 275 -6.36 -42.35 29.94
N SER A 276 -6.67 -41.61 28.88
CA SER A 276 -7.90 -40.81 28.71
C SER A 276 -8.56 -41.15 27.39
#